data_AF-A0A355Q401-F1
#
_entry.id   AF-A0A355Q401-F1
#
_cell.length_a   1.000
_cell.length_b   1.000
_cell.length_c   1.000
_cell.angle_alpha   90.00
_cell.angle_beta   90.00
_cell.angle_gamma   90.00
#
_symmetry.space_group_name_H-M   'P 1'
#
loop_
_entity.id
_entity.type
_entity.pdbx_description
1 polymer ?
#
loop_
_entity_poly.entity_id
_entity_poly.type
_entity_poly.pdbx_seq_one_letter_code
_entity_poly.pdbx_strand_id
1 'polypeptide(L)'
;MKFFMTRVVIFLTVPIICFGCSTTDNWAINPIYEHVEETPPQLQKILADTYRKDEIYRDYNTKMIAAGLFRSEEYREFLTDSIQSSYHLDEAANLEISLAQKQQFANQFEFLLMIYSGSNEKTDFGKKDSLWQARLYDDDGDKVVPTRIQKLKDTNKERMLLGRYLKELDRWVEVYNLSFPKLNKPATGVKLGSETFRLEIAGIEGRLEFSWEDVKKFY
;
A
#
# COMPACT_ATOMS: atom_id res chain seq x y z
N MET A 1 -52.52 -73.15 28.27
CA MET A 1 -52.01 -73.90 29.45
C MET A 1 -50.57 -73.44 29.70
N LYS A 2 -50.30 -72.87 30.89
CA LYS A 2 -48.99 -72.45 31.48
C LYS A 2 -48.31 -71.21 30.85
N PHE A 3 -48.38 -70.00 31.45
CA PHE A 3 -47.69 -69.43 32.63
C PHE A 3 -46.21 -69.02 32.40
N PHE A 4 -45.98 -67.70 32.58
CA PHE A 4 -44.86 -67.02 33.25
C PHE A 4 -43.41 -67.29 32.82
N MET A 5 -42.68 -66.24 32.45
CA MET A 5 -41.82 -65.52 33.41
C MET A 5 -41.15 -64.29 32.78
N THR A 6 -41.35 -63.16 33.46
CA THR A 6 -40.61 -61.90 33.34
C THR A 6 -39.13 -62.11 33.64
N ARG A 7 -38.23 -61.57 32.82
CA ARG A 7 -36.91 -61.10 33.27
C ARG A 7 -36.56 -59.79 32.57
N VAL A 8 -36.74 -58.71 33.32
CA VAL A 8 -36.07 -57.44 33.10
C VAL A 8 -34.59 -57.64 33.44
N VAL A 9 -33.71 -57.34 32.49
CA VAL A 9 -32.29 -57.15 32.75
C VAL A 9 -31.92 -55.80 32.15
N ILE A 10 -31.84 -54.80 33.02
CA ILE A 10 -31.24 -53.50 32.77
C ILE A 10 -29.72 -53.73 32.77
N PHE A 11 -29.03 -53.41 31.67
CA PHE A 11 -27.59 -53.18 31.72
C PHE A 11 -27.22 -51.88 31.00
N LEU A 12 -26.86 -50.93 31.86
CA LEU A 12 -25.93 -49.83 31.74
C LEU A 12 -25.48 -49.42 30.32
N THR A 13 -25.88 -48.20 29.98
CA THR A 13 -25.16 -47.27 29.12
C THR A 13 -23.70 -47.13 29.55
N VAL A 14 -22.78 -47.53 28.67
CA VAL A 14 -21.40 -47.03 28.67
C VAL A 14 -21.27 -46.10 27.46
N PRO A 15 -21.22 -44.77 27.62
CA PRO A 15 -20.73 -43.92 26.55
C PRO A 15 -19.23 -44.19 26.47
N ILE A 16 -18.81 -44.88 25.42
CA ILE A 16 -17.40 -44.95 25.03
C ILE A 16 -17.02 -43.53 24.63
N ILE A 17 -16.40 -42.83 25.59
CA ILE A 17 -15.74 -41.56 25.34
C ILE A 17 -14.55 -41.91 24.45
N CYS A 18 -14.74 -41.76 23.14
CA CYS A 18 -13.63 -41.68 22.19
C CYS A 18 -12.86 -40.39 22.49
N PHE A 19 -12.01 -40.43 23.52
CA PHE A 19 -10.81 -39.62 23.59
C PHE A 19 -9.90 -40.07 22.46
N GLY A 20 -10.27 -39.68 21.23
CA GLY A 20 -9.32 -39.57 20.15
C GLY A 20 -8.30 -38.55 20.62
N CYS A 21 -7.16 -39.05 21.10
CA CYS A 21 -5.95 -38.28 21.23
C CYS A 21 -5.67 -37.69 19.87
N SER A 22 -6.07 -36.43 19.64
CA SER A 22 -5.39 -35.61 18.67
C SER A 22 -4.00 -35.42 19.23
N THR A 23 -3.06 -36.26 18.81
CA THR A 23 -1.69 -35.82 18.67
C THR A 23 -1.75 -34.67 17.67
N THR A 24 -2.04 -33.47 18.17
CA THR A 24 -1.62 -32.24 17.53
C THR A 24 -0.11 -32.25 17.68
N ASP A 25 0.54 -33.11 16.89
CA ASP A 25 1.91 -32.87 16.52
C ASP A 25 1.87 -31.46 15.96
N ASN A 26 2.50 -30.54 16.67
CA ASN A 26 2.73 -29.19 16.21
C ASN A 26 3.65 -29.30 14.98
N TRP A 27 3.07 -29.67 13.83
CA TRP A 27 3.41 -29.01 12.60
C TRP A 27 2.91 -27.57 12.81
N ALA A 28 3.70 -26.80 13.57
CA ALA A 28 3.79 -25.39 13.31
C ALA A 28 4.21 -25.34 11.84
N ILE A 29 3.19 -25.25 10.97
CA ILE A 29 3.25 -24.35 9.84
C ILE A 29 3.85 -23.11 10.47
N ASN A 30 5.15 -22.91 10.30
CA ASN A 30 5.58 -21.57 10.04
C ASN A 30 4.91 -21.31 8.71
N PRO A 31 3.75 -20.63 8.66
CA PRO A 31 3.34 -20.10 7.40
C PRO A 31 4.57 -19.34 6.88
N ILE A 32 4.88 -19.52 5.61
CA ILE A 32 5.85 -18.69 4.91
C ILE A 32 5.21 -17.30 4.79
N TYR A 33 4.83 -16.69 5.92
CA TYR A 33 4.37 -15.34 6.00
C TYR A 33 5.63 -14.49 6.06
N GLU A 34 5.80 -13.73 5.00
CA GLU A 34 6.51 -12.47 4.97
C GLU A 34 6.40 -11.79 6.35
N HIS A 35 7.52 -11.69 7.06
CA HIS A 35 7.56 -10.99 8.35
C HIS A 35 7.35 -9.50 8.07
N VAL A 36 6.10 -9.05 8.20
CA VAL A 36 5.78 -7.63 8.23
C VAL A 36 6.21 -7.12 9.61
N GLU A 37 7.21 -6.26 9.63
CA GLU A 37 7.66 -5.55 10.81
C GLU A 37 6.56 -4.62 11.31
N GLU A 38 6.51 -4.40 12.63
CA GLU A 38 5.66 -3.36 13.18
C GLU A 38 6.04 -2.01 12.57
N THR A 39 5.07 -1.33 11.98
CA THR A 39 5.30 -0.02 11.37
C THR A 39 5.77 0.97 12.46
N PRO A 40 6.92 1.65 12.31
CA PRO A 40 7.37 2.62 13.29
C PRO A 40 6.32 3.73 13.51
N PRO A 41 6.12 4.25 14.74
CA PRO A 41 5.10 5.26 15.01
C PRO A 41 5.20 6.51 14.11
N GLN A 42 6.42 6.91 13.74
CA GLN A 42 6.67 7.99 12.79
C GLN A 42 6.07 7.67 11.40
N LEU A 43 6.35 6.48 10.87
CA LEU A 43 5.82 6.05 9.58
C LEU A 43 4.30 5.85 9.64
N GLN A 44 3.75 5.33 10.73
CA GLN A 44 2.29 5.22 10.90
C GLN A 44 1.59 6.59 10.76
N LYS A 45 2.14 7.63 11.39
CA LYS A 45 1.62 9.00 11.28
C LYS A 45 1.71 9.52 9.85
N ILE A 46 2.86 9.34 9.20
CA ILE A 46 3.06 9.76 7.80
C ILE A 46 2.05 9.06 6.89
N LEU A 47 1.87 7.75 7.04
CA LEU A 47 0.93 6.98 6.22
C LEU A 47 -0.52 7.40 6.49
N ALA A 48 -0.92 7.68 7.74
CA ALA A 48 -2.25 8.19 8.04
C ALA A 48 -2.56 9.47 7.24
N ASP A 49 -1.58 10.37 7.12
CA ASP A 49 -1.74 11.64 6.41
C ASP A 49 -1.68 11.45 4.89
N THR A 50 -0.81 10.58 4.38
CA THR A 50 -0.38 10.58 2.96
C THR A 50 -0.77 9.34 2.15
N TYR A 51 -1.16 8.25 2.78
CA TYR A 51 -1.53 6.99 2.13
C TYR A 51 -3.05 6.89 1.96
N ARG A 52 -3.51 6.58 0.75
CA ARG A 52 -4.91 6.35 0.41
C ARG A 52 -5.03 5.07 -0.41
N LYS A 53 -6.11 4.33 -0.20
CA LYS A 53 -6.40 3.07 -0.90
C LYS A 53 -7.82 3.13 -1.47
N ASP A 54 -7.99 2.55 -2.65
CA ASP A 54 -9.27 2.40 -3.31
C ASP A 54 -9.28 1.10 -4.14
N GLU A 55 -10.47 0.61 -4.48
CA GLU A 55 -10.67 -0.68 -5.14
C GLU A 55 -11.87 -0.71 -6.10
N ILE A 56 -11.68 -1.36 -7.24
CA ILE A 56 -12.71 -1.62 -8.25
C ILE A 56 -12.98 -3.12 -8.29
N TYR A 57 -14.24 -3.49 -8.05
CA TYR A 57 -14.77 -4.82 -8.33
C TYR A 57 -15.83 -4.74 -9.42
N ARG A 58 -15.89 -5.77 -10.27
CA ARG A 58 -16.95 -5.95 -11.26
C ARG A 58 -17.27 -7.43 -11.38
N ASP A 59 -18.55 -7.78 -11.27
CA ASP A 59 -19.04 -9.16 -11.32
C ASP A 59 -18.27 -10.09 -10.36
N TYR A 60 -18.03 -9.63 -9.12
CA TYR A 60 -17.24 -10.32 -8.10
C TYR A 60 -15.77 -10.58 -8.45
N ASN A 61 -15.26 -10.00 -9.54
CA ASN A 61 -13.86 -10.02 -9.91
C ASN A 61 -13.19 -8.72 -9.51
N THR A 62 -12.03 -8.81 -8.86
CA THR A 62 -11.15 -7.66 -8.66
C THR A 62 -10.66 -7.17 -10.02
N LYS A 63 -10.91 -5.90 -10.33
CA LYS A 63 -10.36 -5.24 -11.52
C LYS A 63 -9.09 -4.48 -11.19
N MET A 64 -9.09 -3.80 -10.06
CA MET A 64 -7.91 -3.14 -9.54
C MET A 64 -8.08 -2.87 -8.05
N ILE A 65 -7.08 -3.20 -7.24
CA ILE A 65 -6.88 -2.60 -5.93
C ILE A 65 -5.65 -1.72 -6.07
N ALA A 66 -5.75 -0.46 -5.65
CA ALA A 66 -4.60 0.43 -5.71
C ALA A 66 -4.48 1.28 -4.47
N ALA A 67 -3.24 1.69 -4.20
CA ALA A 67 -2.95 2.65 -3.15
C ALA A 67 -1.99 3.73 -3.66
N GLY A 68 -2.33 4.98 -3.36
CA GLY A 68 -1.50 6.15 -3.59
C GLY A 68 -0.84 6.60 -2.30
N LEU A 69 0.48 6.71 -2.31
CA LEU A 69 1.27 7.30 -1.23
C LEU A 69 1.92 8.58 -1.77
N PHE A 70 1.52 9.73 -1.25
CA PHE A 70 2.19 10.98 -1.57
C PHE A 70 3.56 11.06 -0.86
N ARG A 71 4.62 11.37 -1.61
CA ARG A 71 5.96 11.58 -1.04
C ARG A 71 6.08 12.99 -0.45
N SER A 72 5.44 13.21 0.69
CA SER A 72 5.54 14.43 1.47
C SER A 72 6.98 14.68 1.95
N GLU A 73 7.26 15.88 2.42
CA GLU A 73 8.57 16.20 3.01
C GLU A 73 8.91 15.24 4.16
N GLU A 74 7.96 14.98 5.07
CA GLU A 74 8.20 14.07 6.21
C GLU A 74 8.46 12.63 5.77
N TYR A 75 7.81 12.17 4.70
CA TYR A 75 8.08 10.85 4.13
C TYR A 75 9.49 10.77 3.54
N ARG A 76 9.94 11.83 2.83
CA ARG A 76 11.28 11.88 2.24
C ARG A 76 12.38 11.93 3.29
N GLU A 77 12.14 12.64 4.39
CA GLU A 77 13.03 12.62 5.56
C GLU A 77 13.12 11.21 6.14
N PHE A 78 11.99 10.57 6.43
CA PHE A 78 11.96 9.19 6.92
C PHE A 78 12.69 8.21 5.98
N LEU A 79 12.50 8.35 4.66
CA LEU A 79 13.18 7.52 3.66
C LEU A 79 14.69 7.75 3.69
N THR A 80 15.13 9.01 3.76
CA THR A 80 16.55 9.38 3.80
C THR A 80 17.21 8.84 5.05
N ASP A 81 16.59 9.03 6.22
CA ASP A 81 17.08 8.52 7.51
C ASP A 81 17.18 6.99 7.51
N SER A 82 16.18 6.31 6.95
CA SER A 82 16.16 4.85 6.83
C SER A 82 17.30 4.33 5.95
N ILE A 83 17.58 5.03 4.84
CA ILE A 83 18.70 4.71 3.95
C ILE A 83 20.03 5.00 4.65
N GLN A 84 20.18 6.16 5.28
CA GLN A 84 21.40 6.54 5.99
C GLN A 84 21.75 5.50 7.05
N SER A 85 20.79 5.13 7.89
CA SER A 85 20.94 4.12 8.94
C SER A 85 21.34 2.76 8.37
N SER A 86 20.72 2.33 7.26
CA SER A 86 21.00 1.04 6.65
C SER A 86 22.38 0.96 5.97
N TYR A 87 22.82 2.06 5.35
CA TYR A 87 24.04 2.11 4.53
C TYR A 87 25.25 2.74 5.24
N HIS A 88 25.08 3.23 6.48
CA HIS A 88 26.12 3.92 7.24
C HIS A 88 26.79 5.05 6.42
N LEU A 89 25.96 5.86 5.76
CA LEU A 89 26.46 6.95 4.91
C LEU A 89 27.20 8.00 5.73
N ASP A 90 28.22 8.61 5.13
CA ASP A 90 28.89 9.77 5.71
C ASP A 90 28.02 11.03 5.64
N GLU A 91 28.43 12.06 6.38
CA GLU A 91 27.68 13.32 6.50
C GLU A 91 27.54 14.06 5.16
N ALA A 92 28.55 14.00 4.29
CA ALA A 92 28.54 14.68 3.00
C ALA A 92 27.54 14.03 2.04
N ALA A 93 27.56 12.70 1.93
CA ALA A 93 26.60 11.94 1.13
C ALA A 93 25.17 12.12 1.64
N ASN A 94 25.00 12.21 2.96
CA ASN A 94 23.68 12.46 3.55
C ASN A 94 23.14 13.85 3.18
N LEU A 95 24.00 14.88 3.26
CA LEU A 95 23.64 16.24 2.90
C LEU A 95 23.25 16.34 1.41
N GLU A 96 23.98 15.67 0.52
CA GLU A 96 23.66 15.63 -0.91
C GLU A 96 22.29 15.00 -1.18
N ILE A 97 21.99 13.86 -0.56
CA ILE A 97 20.70 13.18 -0.71
C ILE A 97 19.57 14.07 -0.17
N SER A 98 19.75 14.65 1.02
CA SER A 98 18.74 15.53 1.64
C SER A 98 18.44 16.75 0.77
N LEU A 99 19.47 17.42 0.23
CA LEU A 99 19.31 18.56 -0.67
C LEU A 99 18.59 18.16 -1.97
N ALA A 100 18.94 17.01 -2.54
CA ALA A 100 18.27 16.48 -3.73
C ALA A 100 16.78 16.20 -3.47
N GLN A 101 16.44 15.61 -2.32
CA GLN A 101 15.04 15.35 -1.93
C GLN A 101 14.24 16.64 -1.74
N LYS A 102 14.84 17.65 -1.09
CA LYS A 102 14.21 18.98 -0.92
C LYS A 102 13.98 19.67 -2.26
N GLN A 103 14.96 19.63 -3.16
CA GLN A 103 14.81 20.20 -4.49
C GLN A 103 13.75 19.46 -5.31
N GLN A 104 13.67 18.14 -5.21
CA GLN A 104 12.61 17.36 -5.88
C GLN A 104 11.23 17.73 -5.34
N PHE A 105 11.06 17.77 -4.01
CA PHE A 105 9.80 18.16 -3.36
C PHE A 105 9.36 19.58 -3.74
N ALA A 106 10.29 20.51 -3.92
CA ALA A 106 9.96 21.88 -4.33
C ALA A 106 9.44 21.97 -5.78
N ASN A 107 9.86 21.08 -6.66
CA ASN A 107 9.63 21.18 -8.11
C ASN A 107 8.62 20.17 -8.66
N GLN A 108 8.30 19.11 -7.90
CA GLN A 108 7.43 18.03 -8.37
C GLN A 108 6.53 17.50 -7.25
N PHE A 109 5.28 17.19 -7.60
CA PHE A 109 4.49 16.27 -6.80
C PHE A 109 4.88 14.85 -7.20
N GLU A 110 5.25 14.03 -6.22
CA GLU A 110 5.56 12.62 -6.48
C GLU A 110 4.69 11.70 -5.65
N PHE A 111 4.19 10.65 -6.29
CA PHE A 111 3.38 9.61 -5.68
C PHE A 111 3.98 8.25 -5.98
N LEU A 112 3.98 7.37 -4.98
CA LEU A 112 4.03 5.95 -5.21
C LEU A 112 2.62 5.44 -5.44
N LEU A 113 2.40 4.81 -6.60
CA LEU A 113 1.18 4.10 -6.91
C LEU A 113 1.46 2.59 -6.86
N MET A 114 0.78 1.92 -5.93
CA MET A 114 0.79 0.47 -5.75
C MET A 114 -0.45 -0.10 -6.43
N ILE A 115 -0.30 -1.07 -7.33
CA ILE A 115 -1.40 -1.64 -8.12
C ILE A 115 -1.38 -3.17 -8.00
N TYR A 116 -2.53 -3.72 -7.64
CA TYR A 116 -2.87 -5.13 -7.81
C TYR A 116 -4.01 -5.24 -8.84
N SER A 117 -3.78 -5.93 -9.96
CA SER A 117 -4.71 -6.02 -11.10
C SER A 117 -5.77 -7.13 -10.97
N GLY A 118 -5.86 -7.81 -9.83
CA GLY A 118 -6.80 -8.93 -9.65
C GLY A 118 -6.41 -10.20 -10.39
N SER A 119 -5.27 -10.21 -11.09
CA SER A 119 -4.74 -11.36 -11.83
C SER A 119 -3.22 -11.39 -11.75
N ASN A 120 -2.61 -12.47 -12.23
CA ASN A 120 -1.16 -12.56 -12.34
C ASN A 120 -0.61 -11.80 -13.57
N GLU A 121 -1.49 -11.20 -14.39
CA GLU A 121 -1.09 -10.40 -15.54
C GLU A 121 -0.66 -9.00 -15.10
N LYS A 122 0.49 -8.58 -15.62
CA LYS A 122 1.07 -7.27 -15.34
C LYS A 122 0.22 -6.19 -16.00
N THR A 123 -0.06 -5.12 -15.26
CA THR A 123 -0.77 -3.95 -15.75
C THR A 123 0.10 -3.25 -16.80
N ASP A 124 -0.51 -2.71 -17.84
CA ASP A 124 0.17 -1.91 -18.86
C ASP A 124 0.43 -0.45 -18.42
N PHE A 125 0.20 -0.15 -17.15
CA PHE A 125 0.21 1.19 -16.58
C PHE A 125 1.49 1.98 -16.92
N GLY A 126 1.32 3.20 -17.42
CA GLY A 126 2.43 4.08 -17.79
C GLY A 126 3.02 3.85 -19.19
N LYS A 127 2.54 2.86 -19.95
CA LYS A 127 2.85 2.75 -21.39
C LYS A 127 2.04 3.77 -22.19
N LYS A 128 2.55 4.15 -23.37
CA LYS A 128 1.91 5.16 -24.26
C LYS A 128 0.49 4.77 -24.67
N ASP A 129 0.24 3.47 -24.80
CA ASP A 129 -1.00 2.83 -25.20
C ASP A 129 -1.74 2.18 -24.02
N SER A 130 -1.37 2.53 -22.78
CA SER A 130 -2.02 1.97 -21.60
C SER A 130 -3.51 2.27 -21.58
N LEU A 131 -4.30 1.28 -21.18
CA LEU A 131 -5.73 1.44 -20.93
C LEU A 131 -6.03 2.31 -19.69
N TRP A 132 -5.00 2.65 -18.92
CA TRP A 132 -5.08 3.40 -17.68
C TRP A 132 -4.33 4.72 -17.77
N GLN A 133 -4.93 5.78 -17.22
CA GLN A 133 -4.36 7.11 -17.17
C GLN A 133 -4.34 7.63 -15.73
N ALA A 134 -3.24 8.31 -15.38
CA ALA A 134 -3.09 9.04 -14.13
C ALA A 134 -3.32 10.53 -14.36
N ARG A 135 -4.06 11.17 -13.45
CA ARG A 135 -4.27 12.63 -13.41
C ARG A 135 -4.22 13.11 -11.98
N LEU A 136 -3.59 14.25 -11.75
CA LEU A 136 -3.64 14.94 -10.46
C LEU A 136 -4.57 16.15 -10.61
N TYR A 137 -5.42 16.37 -9.62
CA TYR A 137 -6.12 17.64 -9.43
C TYR A 137 -5.45 18.33 -8.24
N ASP A 138 -4.95 19.54 -8.45
CA ASP A 138 -4.25 20.29 -7.42
C ASP A 138 -5.20 21.08 -6.50
N ASP A 139 -4.64 21.91 -5.63
CA ASP A 139 -5.37 22.72 -4.67
C ASP A 139 -6.19 23.88 -5.28
N ASP A 140 -5.97 24.19 -6.57
CA ASP A 140 -6.83 25.09 -7.33
C ASP A 140 -7.94 24.33 -8.09
N GLY A 141 -7.93 22.99 -8.03
CA GLY A 141 -8.80 22.10 -8.80
C GLY A 141 -8.33 21.88 -10.24
N ASP A 142 -7.14 22.38 -10.59
CA ASP A 142 -6.59 22.29 -11.93
C ASP A 142 -6.09 20.87 -12.21
N LYS A 143 -6.36 20.40 -13.44
CA LYS A 143 -5.94 19.07 -13.88
C LYS A 143 -4.49 19.12 -14.37
N VAL A 144 -3.63 18.37 -13.68
CA VAL A 144 -2.21 18.20 -13.98
C VAL A 144 -1.95 16.78 -14.50
N VAL A 145 -1.24 16.68 -15.63
CA VAL A 145 -0.81 15.41 -16.22
C VAL A 145 0.60 15.03 -15.74
N PRO A 146 0.91 13.73 -15.59
CA PRO A 146 2.22 13.31 -15.13
C PRO A 146 3.28 13.61 -16.19
N THR A 147 4.42 14.12 -15.77
CA THR A 147 5.61 14.28 -16.62
C THR A 147 6.41 12.98 -16.73
N ARG A 148 6.27 12.09 -15.75
CA ARG A 148 6.92 10.78 -15.75
C ARG A 148 6.08 9.76 -14.98
N ILE A 149 5.94 8.57 -15.57
CA ILE A 149 5.45 7.37 -14.91
C ILE A 149 6.55 6.32 -15.03
N GLN A 150 7.06 5.84 -13.90
CA GLN A 150 8.18 4.89 -13.89
C GLN A 150 7.87 3.72 -12.98
N LYS A 151 7.83 2.51 -13.55
CA LYS A 151 7.75 1.29 -12.75
C LYS A 151 9.02 1.10 -11.92
N LEU A 152 8.87 0.87 -10.63
CA LEU A 152 9.95 0.53 -9.72
C LEU A 152 10.22 -0.97 -9.76
N LYS A 153 11.51 -1.33 -9.81
CA LYS A 153 11.97 -2.72 -9.71
C LYS A 153 11.86 -3.21 -8.27
N ASP A 154 11.77 -4.53 -8.08
CA ASP A 154 11.72 -5.15 -6.75
C ASP A 154 12.98 -4.87 -5.92
N THR A 155 14.11 -4.60 -6.58
CA THR A 155 15.38 -4.23 -5.93
C THR A 155 15.50 -2.73 -5.60
N ASN A 156 14.45 -1.93 -5.83
CA ASN A 156 14.45 -0.52 -5.47
C ASN A 156 14.42 -0.37 -3.93
N LYS A 157 15.30 0.47 -3.38
CA LYS A 157 15.48 0.64 -1.92
C LYS A 157 14.19 1.07 -1.20
N GLU A 158 13.44 2.01 -1.78
CA GLU A 158 12.19 2.52 -1.21
C GLU A 158 11.11 1.45 -1.24
N ARG A 159 10.97 0.72 -2.37
CA ARG A 159 10.06 -0.43 -2.47
C ARG A 159 10.40 -1.50 -1.41
N MET A 160 11.67 -1.86 -1.28
CA MET A 160 12.11 -2.83 -0.28
C MET A 160 11.86 -2.36 1.15
N LEU A 161 12.08 -1.07 1.44
CA LEU A 161 11.81 -0.48 2.74
C LEU A 161 10.32 -0.57 3.09
N LEU A 162 9.45 -0.13 2.17
CA LEU A 162 8.00 -0.19 2.37
C LEU A 162 7.49 -1.63 2.51
N GLY A 163 8.07 -2.58 1.79
CA GLY A 163 7.69 -4.00 1.87
C GLY A 163 7.92 -4.63 3.24
N ARG A 164 8.77 -4.04 4.08
CA ARG A 164 8.91 -4.47 5.49
C ARG A 164 7.70 -4.11 6.34
N TYR A 165 6.99 -3.03 6.00
CA TYR A 165 5.93 -2.47 6.84
C TYR A 165 4.53 -2.58 6.23
N LEU A 166 4.42 -2.60 4.90
CA LEU A 166 3.16 -2.66 4.18
C LEU A 166 2.89 -4.07 3.70
N LYS A 167 1.99 -4.77 4.39
CA LYS A 167 1.58 -6.15 4.05
C LYS A 167 1.01 -6.26 2.64
N GLU A 168 0.40 -5.18 2.15
CA GLU A 168 -0.19 -5.10 0.83
C GLU A 168 0.86 -5.08 -0.28
N LEU A 169 2.12 -4.77 0.02
CA LEU A 169 3.19 -4.65 -0.96
C LEU A 169 3.86 -6.00 -1.26
N ASP A 170 3.06 -6.97 -1.70
CA ASP A 170 3.55 -8.32 -2.02
C ASP A 170 4.15 -8.42 -3.45
N ARG A 171 4.50 -9.65 -3.84
CA ARG A 171 5.08 -9.95 -5.17
C ARG A 171 4.14 -9.71 -6.36
N TRP A 172 2.84 -9.62 -6.13
CA TRP A 172 1.83 -9.40 -7.16
C TRP A 172 1.52 -7.91 -7.35
N VAL A 173 1.97 -7.07 -6.41
CA VAL A 173 1.80 -5.62 -6.49
C VAL A 173 2.89 -4.97 -7.34
N GLU A 174 2.46 -4.26 -8.37
CA GLU A 174 3.33 -3.39 -9.16
C GLU A 174 3.39 -2.00 -8.53
N VAL A 175 4.59 -1.42 -8.48
CA VAL A 175 4.80 -0.09 -7.87
C VAL A 175 5.30 0.86 -8.94
N TYR A 176 4.70 2.03 -9.04
CA TYR A 176 5.04 3.07 -9.99
C TYR A 176 5.34 4.38 -9.26
N ASN A 177 6.40 5.07 -9.66
CA ASN A 177 6.61 6.47 -9.33
C ASN A 177 5.86 7.34 -10.35
N LEU A 178 4.97 8.20 -9.88
CA LEU A 178 4.29 9.21 -10.67
C LEU A 178 4.87 10.57 -10.32
N SER A 179 5.42 11.28 -11.29
CA SER A 179 5.91 12.65 -11.12
C SER A 179 5.02 13.62 -11.88
N PHE A 180 4.57 14.67 -11.20
CA PHE A 180 3.79 15.76 -11.76
C PHE A 180 4.55 17.08 -11.57
N PRO A 181 4.43 18.05 -12.49
CA PRO A 181 5.01 19.36 -12.29
C PRO A 181 4.34 20.06 -11.10
N LYS A 182 5.12 20.73 -10.25
CA LYS A 182 4.64 21.52 -9.11
C LYS A 182 5.10 22.96 -9.26
N LEU A 183 4.19 23.90 -9.04
CA LEU A 183 4.54 25.30 -8.80
C LEU A 183 4.84 25.46 -7.32
N ASN A 184 6.01 25.96 -6.93
CA ASN A 184 6.29 26.25 -5.53
C ASN A 184 5.55 27.53 -5.08
N LYS A 185 4.27 27.40 -4.73
CA LYS A 185 3.40 28.50 -4.31
C LYS A 185 3.96 29.28 -3.11
N PRO A 186 4.43 28.64 -2.02
CA PRO A 186 5.03 29.36 -0.90
C PRO A 186 6.24 30.22 -1.29
N ALA A 187 7.13 29.70 -2.15
CA ALA A 187 8.32 30.45 -2.57
C ALA A 187 8.00 31.60 -3.53
N THR A 188 6.85 31.54 -4.23
CA THR A 188 6.41 32.56 -5.20
C THR A 188 5.40 33.55 -4.62
N GLY A 189 5.00 33.38 -3.35
CA GLY A 189 4.02 34.24 -2.68
C GLY A 189 2.58 34.02 -3.16
N VAL A 190 2.33 32.96 -3.94
CA VAL A 190 0.99 32.56 -4.37
C VAL A 190 0.29 31.88 -3.19
N LYS A 191 -0.96 32.26 -2.92
CA LYS A 191 -1.75 31.64 -1.87
C LYS A 191 -2.10 30.20 -2.26
N LEU A 192 -2.15 29.33 -1.26
CA LEU A 192 -2.70 27.99 -1.44
C LEU A 192 -4.20 28.10 -1.78
N GLY A 193 -4.65 27.25 -2.68
CA GLY A 193 -6.06 27.11 -3.01
C GLY A 193 -6.83 26.42 -1.89
N SER A 194 -8.12 26.18 -2.14
CA SER A 194 -9.06 25.59 -1.17
C SER A 194 -9.54 24.20 -1.56
N GLU A 195 -9.21 23.73 -2.76
CA GLU A 195 -9.61 22.42 -3.23
C GLU A 195 -8.71 21.33 -2.60
N THR A 196 -9.27 20.12 -2.50
CA THR A 196 -8.50 18.97 -2.03
C THR A 196 -7.63 18.42 -3.15
N PHE A 197 -6.42 17.98 -2.81
CA PHE A 197 -5.60 17.27 -3.78
C PHE A 197 -6.24 15.92 -4.10
N ARG A 198 -6.37 15.59 -5.38
CA ARG A 198 -6.93 14.31 -5.82
C ARG A 198 -6.10 13.66 -6.91
N LEU A 199 -5.61 12.44 -6.67
CA LEU A 199 -5.01 11.59 -7.68
C LEU A 199 -6.09 10.66 -8.24
N GLU A 200 -6.34 10.75 -9.54
CA GLU A 200 -7.30 9.91 -10.28
C GLU A 200 -6.55 8.90 -11.14
N ILE A 201 -6.94 7.63 -11.03
CA ILE A 201 -6.52 6.55 -11.94
C ILE A 201 -7.76 6.06 -12.68
N ALA A 202 -7.83 6.28 -13.98
CA ALA A 202 -9.02 5.99 -14.78
C ALA A 202 -8.68 5.13 -16.00
N GLY A 203 -9.57 4.19 -16.32
CA GLY A 203 -9.51 3.35 -17.50
C GLY A 203 -10.89 2.87 -17.92
N ILE A 204 -10.96 2.00 -18.93
CA ILE A 204 -12.24 1.44 -19.42
C ILE A 204 -12.94 0.60 -18.34
N GLU A 205 -12.17 -0.07 -17.49
CA GLU A 205 -12.69 -0.94 -16.42
C GLU A 205 -13.20 -0.17 -15.19
N GLY A 206 -12.90 1.13 -15.06
CA GLY A 206 -13.36 1.95 -13.94
C GLY A 206 -12.44 3.11 -13.59
N ARG A 207 -12.66 3.66 -12.40
CA ARG A 207 -11.88 4.77 -11.85
C ARG A 207 -11.62 4.56 -10.37
N LEU A 208 -10.43 4.94 -9.94
CA LEU A 208 -10.02 5.05 -8.54
C LEU A 208 -9.67 6.51 -8.23
N GLU A 209 -10.04 6.98 -7.05
CA GLU A 209 -9.78 8.35 -6.62
C GLU A 209 -9.16 8.37 -5.22
N PHE A 210 -8.00 9.04 -5.11
CA PHE A 210 -7.28 9.22 -3.85
C PHE A 210 -7.30 10.70 -3.50
N SER A 211 -7.88 11.07 -2.35
CA SER A 211 -8.06 12.46 -1.96
C SER A 211 -7.35 12.80 -0.65
N TRP A 212 -6.75 13.99 -0.60
CA TRP A 212 -6.06 14.53 0.57
C TRP A 212 -6.57 15.94 0.88
N GLU A 213 -7.05 16.13 2.10
CA GLU A 213 -7.66 17.39 2.54
C GLU A 213 -6.63 18.44 2.96
N ASP A 214 -5.52 18.01 3.59
CA ASP A 214 -4.49 18.93 4.05
C ASP A 214 -3.53 19.33 2.92
N VAL A 215 -3.91 20.40 2.22
CA VAL A 215 -3.13 21.02 1.14
C VAL A 215 -1.71 21.39 1.58
N LYS A 216 -1.49 21.70 2.86
CA LYS A 216 -0.17 22.14 3.35
C LYS A 216 0.88 21.05 3.25
N LYS A 217 0.48 19.77 3.28
CA LYS A 217 1.40 18.65 3.11
C LYS A 217 2.08 18.64 1.75
N PHE A 218 1.44 19.23 0.75
CA PHE A 218 1.91 19.22 -0.63
C PHE A 218 2.91 20.33 -0.94
N TYR A 219 3.16 21.27 -0.02
CA TYR A 219 3.89 22.50 -0.30
C TYR A 219 5.11 22.72 0.56
#